data_AF-A0A936SFD8-F1
#
_entry.id   AF-A0A936SFD8-F1
#
_cell.length_a   1.000
_cell.length_b   1.000
_cell.length_c   1.000
_cell.angle_alpha   90.00
_cell.angle_beta   90.00
_cell.angle_gamma   90.00
#
_symmetry.space_group_name_H-M   'P 1'
#
loop_
_entity.id
_entity.type
_entity.pdbx_description
1 polymer ?
#
loop_
_entity_poly.entity_id
_entity_poly.type
_entity_poly.pdbx_seq_one_letter_code
_entity_poly.pdbx_strand_id
1 'polypeptide(L)'
;MKELIAMIARHSDSNGHILWPNDTSAQQQLALALYGCELISSFDYWISSMLKLLEGTDSIEMYSKHTLIYKKYMPLKEGLAAINPIHHLSIRQALFDLASGILFSSHVALDQALPGYHIRILVEPSTGNKESAINLKASDDDLHDYVAEWIWNFSKYAEELVERSEDKYGVSYRLK
;
A
#
# COMPACT_ATOMS: atom_id res chain seq x y z
N MET A 1 5.33 -2.62 17.81
CA MET A 1 4.18 -1.69 17.78
C MET A 1 4.06 -1.17 16.35
N LYS A 2 2.86 -0.83 15.84
CA LYS A 2 2.70 -0.22 14.50
C LYS A 2 2.93 1.31 14.60
N GLU A 3 4.20 1.70 14.63
CA GLU A 3 4.66 3.06 14.98
C GLU A 3 4.14 4.15 14.05
N LEU A 4 4.07 3.88 12.74
CA LEU A 4 3.57 4.84 11.76
C LEU A 4 2.06 5.06 11.89
N ILE A 5 1.30 4.02 12.24
CA ILE A 5 -0.13 4.16 12.55
C ILE A 5 -0.31 5.01 13.81
N ALA A 6 0.51 4.78 14.84
CA ALA A 6 0.47 5.60 16.05
C ALA A 6 0.83 7.06 15.77
N MET A 7 1.71 7.33 14.79
CA MET A 7 2.01 8.70 14.35
C MET A 7 0.79 9.34 13.67
N ILE A 8 0.17 8.67 12.69
CA ILE A 8 -1.04 9.18 12.02
C ILE A 8 -2.15 9.45 13.06
N ALA A 9 -2.38 8.52 13.99
CA ALA A 9 -3.41 8.66 15.02
C ALA A 9 -3.15 9.86 15.97
N ARG A 10 -1.89 10.11 16.35
CA ARG A 10 -1.51 11.28 17.16
C ARG A 10 -1.76 12.61 16.45
N HIS A 11 -1.73 12.61 15.12
CA HIS A 11 -1.98 13.76 14.26
C HIS A 11 -3.37 13.73 13.62
N SER A 12 -4.35 13.04 14.23
CA SER A 12 -5.73 13.02 13.77
C SER A 12 -6.65 13.62 14.83
N ASP A 13 -7.60 14.46 14.42
CA ASP A 13 -8.66 14.94 15.32
C ASP A 13 -9.72 13.84 15.59
N SER A 14 -10.69 14.13 16.45
CA SER A 14 -11.77 13.19 16.77
C SER A 14 -12.69 12.85 15.59
N ASN A 15 -12.63 13.63 14.50
CA ASN A 15 -13.40 13.42 13.28
C ASN A 15 -12.57 12.72 12.19
N GLY A 16 -11.31 12.39 12.46
CA GLY A 16 -10.39 11.76 11.50
C GLY A 16 -9.71 12.74 10.55
N HIS A 17 -9.76 14.06 10.80
CA HIS A 17 -9.00 15.03 10.01
C HIS A 17 -7.56 15.10 10.48
N ILE A 18 -6.64 15.20 9.52
CA ILE A 18 -5.21 15.34 9.80
C ILE A 18 -4.90 16.75 10.32
N LEU A 19 -4.28 16.79 11.50
CA LEU A 19 -3.73 17.97 12.14
C LEU A 19 -2.23 18.06 11.82
N TRP A 20 -1.89 18.90 10.86
CA TRP A 20 -0.50 19.11 10.45
C TRP A 20 0.34 19.65 11.60
N PRO A 21 1.46 18.99 11.96
CA PRO A 21 2.39 19.55 12.94
C PRO A 21 3.00 20.85 12.40
N ASN A 22 3.48 21.72 13.30
CA ASN A 22 4.15 22.97 12.90
C ASN A 22 5.63 22.76 12.51
N ASP A 23 6.22 21.65 12.93
CA ASP A 23 7.61 21.30 12.65
C ASP A 23 7.73 20.67 11.26
N THR A 24 8.66 21.16 10.44
CA THR A 24 8.84 20.72 9.05
C THR A 24 9.25 19.25 8.96
N SER A 25 10.08 18.74 9.88
CA SER A 25 10.51 17.34 9.87
C SER A 25 9.34 16.42 10.23
N ALA A 26 8.57 16.77 11.26
CA ALA A 26 7.36 16.05 11.64
C ALA A 26 6.28 16.09 10.54
N GLN A 27 6.14 17.22 9.83
CA GLN A 27 5.24 17.33 8.67
C GLN A 27 5.67 16.35 7.57
N GLN A 28 6.97 16.25 7.31
CA GLN A 28 7.50 15.36 6.30
C GLN A 28 7.26 13.89 6.64
N GLN A 29 7.58 13.48 7.87
CA GLN A 29 7.35 12.12 8.35
C GLN A 29 5.86 11.75 8.30
N LEU A 30 4.97 12.66 8.71
CA LEU A 30 3.53 12.43 8.66
C LEU A 30 3.03 12.27 7.22
N ALA A 31 3.45 13.14 6.29
CA ALA A 31 3.06 13.03 4.88
C ALA A 31 3.60 11.75 4.22
N LEU A 32 4.83 11.34 4.54
CA LEU A 32 5.40 10.07 4.08
C LEU A 32 4.61 8.87 4.60
N ALA A 33 4.22 8.87 5.87
CA ALA A 33 3.39 7.81 6.44
C ALA A 33 1.99 7.77 5.85
N LEU A 34 1.37 8.93 5.57
CA LEU A 34 0.07 8.99 4.91
C LEU A 34 0.13 8.43 3.49
N TYR A 35 1.19 8.74 2.75
CA TYR A 35 1.43 8.17 1.43
C TYR A 35 1.60 6.65 1.48
N GLY A 36 2.47 6.15 2.37
CA GLY A 36 2.61 4.72 2.60
C GLY A 36 1.29 4.05 2.97
N CYS A 37 0.49 4.68 3.84
CA CYS A 37 -0.81 4.17 4.25
C CYS A 37 -1.78 4.04 3.06
N GLU A 38 -1.92 5.07 2.23
CA GLU A 38 -2.82 5.07 1.07
C GLU A 38 -2.39 4.03 0.02
N LEU A 39 -1.09 3.98 -0.26
CA LEU A 39 -0.49 3.05 -1.18
C LEU A 39 -0.71 1.60 -0.74
N ILE A 40 -0.39 1.28 0.52
CA ILE A 40 -0.55 -0.08 1.06
C ILE A 40 -2.03 -0.45 1.18
N SER A 41 -2.92 0.50 1.48
CA SER A 41 -4.37 0.26 1.49
C SER A 41 -4.90 -0.11 0.10
N SER A 42 -4.44 0.61 -0.94
CA SER A 42 -4.76 0.30 -2.34
C SER A 42 -4.22 -1.07 -2.76
N PHE A 43 -3.01 -1.38 -2.32
CA PHE A 43 -2.36 -2.67 -2.57
C PHE A 43 -3.10 -3.83 -1.90
N ASP A 44 -3.46 -3.68 -0.62
CA ASP A 44 -4.26 -4.65 0.12
C ASP A 44 -5.63 -4.87 -0.52
N TYR A 45 -6.28 -3.81 -1.01
CA TYR A 45 -7.53 -3.91 -1.74
C TYR A 45 -7.39 -4.79 -2.99
N TRP A 46 -6.31 -4.60 -3.76
CA TRP A 46 -6.05 -5.41 -4.95
C TRP A 46 -5.81 -6.88 -4.60
N ILE A 47 -4.94 -7.16 -3.62
CA ILE A 47 -4.69 -8.53 -3.14
C ILE A 47 -6.00 -9.17 -2.67
N SER A 48 -6.80 -8.45 -1.88
CA SER A 48 -8.08 -8.95 -1.37
C SER A 48 -9.03 -9.36 -2.49
N SER A 49 -9.09 -8.56 -3.55
CA SER A 49 -9.96 -8.79 -4.69
C SER A 49 -9.52 -10.03 -5.45
N MET A 50 -8.20 -10.21 -5.63
CA MET A 50 -7.64 -11.40 -6.26
C MET A 50 -7.82 -12.66 -5.42
N LEU A 51 -7.71 -12.56 -4.09
CA LEU A 51 -7.97 -13.67 -3.18
C LEU A 51 -9.45 -14.08 -3.20
N LYS A 52 -10.39 -13.13 -3.17
CA LYS A 52 -11.82 -13.42 -3.31
C LYS A 52 -12.15 -14.09 -4.63
N LEU A 53 -11.46 -13.70 -5.70
CA LEU A 53 -11.56 -14.35 -7.01
C LEU A 53 -11.07 -15.79 -6.96
N LEU A 54 -9.90 -16.03 -6.38
CA LEU A 54 -9.30 -17.36 -6.23
C LEU A 54 -10.17 -18.28 -5.35
N GLU A 55 -10.72 -17.74 -4.27
CA GLU A 55 -11.58 -18.46 -3.32
C GLU A 55 -13.03 -18.61 -3.83
N GLY A 56 -13.38 -17.96 -4.94
CA GLY A 56 -14.73 -17.97 -5.51
C GLY A 56 -15.77 -17.19 -4.70
N THR A 57 -15.33 -16.43 -3.69
CA THR A 57 -16.19 -15.65 -2.77
C THR A 57 -16.51 -14.25 -3.29
N ASP A 58 -15.93 -13.84 -4.42
CA ASP A 58 -16.20 -12.53 -5.00
C ASP A 58 -17.64 -12.38 -5.53
N SER A 59 -18.31 -11.28 -5.19
CA SER A 59 -19.69 -11.02 -5.62
C SER A 59 -19.71 -10.27 -6.97
N ILE A 60 -20.10 -10.99 -8.02
CA ILE A 60 -20.23 -10.44 -9.39
C ILE A 60 -21.43 -9.50 -9.55
N GLU A 61 -22.32 -9.44 -8.55
CA GLU A 61 -23.60 -8.76 -8.61
C GLU A 61 -23.51 -7.27 -9.00
N MET A 62 -22.33 -6.65 -8.88
CA MET A 62 -22.12 -5.25 -9.25
C MET A 62 -22.04 -4.97 -10.76
N TYR A 63 -21.79 -5.97 -11.62
CA TYR A 63 -21.61 -5.73 -13.06
C TYR A 63 -22.77 -6.26 -13.90
N SER A 64 -23.37 -5.40 -14.72
CA SER A 64 -24.36 -5.82 -15.71
C SER A 64 -23.74 -6.80 -16.72
N LYS A 65 -24.47 -7.88 -17.04
CA LYS A 65 -24.06 -8.95 -17.97
C LYS A 65 -23.67 -8.45 -19.36
N HIS A 66 -24.13 -7.26 -19.73
CA HIS A 66 -23.86 -6.65 -21.04
C HIS A 66 -22.57 -5.84 -21.08
N THR A 67 -21.93 -5.60 -19.93
CA THR A 67 -20.70 -4.81 -19.86
C THR A 67 -19.49 -5.60 -20.38
N LEU A 68 -18.54 -4.90 -20.99
CA LEU A 68 -17.27 -5.49 -21.41
C LEU A 68 -16.49 -6.08 -20.23
N ILE A 69 -16.60 -5.42 -19.07
CA ILE A 69 -15.98 -5.86 -17.81
C ILE A 69 -16.53 -7.24 -17.43
N TYR A 70 -17.85 -7.41 -17.37
CA TYR A 70 -18.48 -8.70 -17.06
C TYR A 70 -18.01 -9.81 -18.00
N LYS A 71 -17.97 -9.54 -19.31
CA LYS A 71 -17.54 -10.53 -20.32
C LYS A 71 -16.09 -10.98 -20.17
N LYS A 72 -15.20 -10.11 -19.69
CA LYS A 72 -13.80 -10.46 -19.41
C LYS A 72 -13.63 -11.11 -18.04
N TYR A 73 -14.42 -10.68 -17.07
CA TYR A 73 -14.31 -11.08 -15.67
C TYR A 73 -14.90 -12.46 -15.39
N MET A 74 -16.05 -12.80 -15.99
CA MET A 74 -16.72 -14.10 -15.78
C MET A 74 -15.82 -15.30 -16.13
N PRO A 75 -15.19 -15.37 -17.32
CA PRO A 75 -14.32 -16.50 -17.66
C PRO A 75 -13.12 -16.63 -16.72
N LEU A 76 -12.58 -15.51 -16.24
CA LEU A 76 -11.49 -15.52 -15.26
C LEU A 76 -11.96 -16.12 -13.93
N LYS A 77 -13.12 -15.69 -13.42
CA LYS A 77 -13.69 -16.23 -12.18
C LYS A 77 -13.99 -17.72 -12.30
N GLU A 78 -14.64 -18.14 -13.39
CA GLU A 78 -14.95 -19.56 -13.64
C GLU A 78 -13.68 -20.40 -13.76
N GLY A 79 -12.66 -19.88 -14.47
CA GLY A 79 -11.36 -20.53 -14.62
C GLY A 79 -10.64 -20.71 -13.28
N LEU A 80 -10.63 -19.68 -12.42
CA LEU A 80 -10.02 -19.75 -11.09
C LEU A 80 -10.79 -20.69 -10.16
N ALA A 81 -12.12 -20.67 -10.19
CA ALA A 81 -12.95 -21.58 -9.38
C ALA A 81 -12.81 -23.06 -9.78
N ALA A 82 -12.39 -23.34 -11.03
CA ALA A 82 -12.14 -24.70 -11.51
C ALA A 82 -10.75 -25.25 -11.11
N ILE A 83 -9.89 -24.42 -10.51
CA ILE A 83 -8.57 -24.85 -10.06
C ILE A 83 -8.73 -25.80 -8.86
N ASN A 84 -7.89 -26.83 -8.80
CA ASN A 84 -7.88 -27.73 -7.64
C ASN A 84 -7.46 -26.94 -6.38
N PRO A 85 -8.19 -27.06 -5.25
CA PRO A 85 -7.86 -26.39 -4.00
C PRO A 85 -6.40 -26.59 -3.52
N ILE A 86 -5.78 -27.73 -3.86
CA ILE A 86 -4.36 -28.00 -3.54
C ILE A 86 -3.43 -26.94 -4.19
N HIS A 87 -3.79 -26.44 -5.38
CA HIS A 87 -3.02 -25.41 -6.08
C HIS A 87 -3.36 -23.99 -5.62
N HIS A 88 -4.43 -23.77 -4.85
CA HIS A 88 -4.79 -22.43 -4.37
C HIS A 88 -3.73 -21.86 -3.45
N LEU A 89 -3.08 -22.68 -2.62
CA LEU A 89 -1.97 -22.23 -1.77
C LEU A 89 -0.78 -21.74 -2.60
N SER A 90 -0.40 -22.47 -3.65
CA SER A 90 0.68 -22.06 -4.54
C SER A 90 0.34 -20.79 -5.32
N ILE A 91 -0.91 -20.63 -5.76
CA ILE A 91 -1.37 -19.42 -6.45
C ILE A 91 -1.43 -18.24 -5.47
N ARG A 92 -1.87 -18.45 -4.23
CA ARG A 92 -1.85 -17.44 -3.17
C ARG A 92 -0.43 -16.96 -2.91
N GLN A 93 0.53 -17.87 -2.78
CA GLN A 93 1.94 -17.50 -2.59
C GLN A 93 2.46 -16.69 -3.78
N ALA A 94 2.26 -17.20 -5.01
CA ALA A 94 2.69 -16.51 -6.22
C ALA A 94 2.04 -15.12 -6.38
N LEU A 95 0.79 -14.95 -5.92
CA LEU A 95 0.12 -13.65 -5.88
C LEU A 95 0.85 -12.69 -4.95
N PHE A 96 1.21 -13.12 -3.73
CA PHE A 96 1.95 -12.28 -2.79
C PHE A 96 3.34 -11.92 -3.32
N ASP A 97 4.09 -12.88 -3.87
CA ASP A 97 5.41 -12.65 -4.45
C ASP A 97 5.36 -11.68 -5.64
N LEU A 98 4.34 -11.82 -6.51
CA LEU A 98 4.13 -10.90 -7.62
C LEU A 98 3.77 -9.50 -7.12
N ALA A 99 2.89 -9.42 -6.14
CA ALA A 99 2.41 -8.16 -5.60
C ALA A 99 3.57 -7.39 -4.93
N SER A 100 4.34 -8.06 -4.06
CA SER A 100 5.51 -7.46 -3.42
C SER A 100 6.55 -7.00 -4.44
N GLY A 101 6.81 -7.82 -5.48
CA GLY A 101 7.72 -7.48 -6.57
C GLY A 101 7.26 -6.27 -7.39
N ILE A 102 5.98 -6.16 -7.72
CA ILE A 102 5.42 -4.99 -8.42
C ILE A 102 5.55 -3.73 -7.56
N LEU A 103 5.23 -3.84 -6.27
CA LEU A 103 5.32 -2.72 -5.34
C LEU A 103 6.76 -2.22 -5.23
N PHE A 104 7.71 -3.11 -4.95
CA PHE A 104 9.13 -2.78 -4.84
C PHE A 104 9.69 -2.20 -6.14
N SER A 105 9.48 -2.87 -7.28
CA SER A 105 9.99 -2.42 -8.57
C SER A 105 9.42 -1.06 -9.00
N SER A 106 8.15 -0.78 -8.68
CA SER A 106 7.56 0.54 -8.94
C SER A 106 8.23 1.64 -8.13
N HIS A 107 8.63 1.36 -6.89
CA HIS A 107 9.31 2.33 -6.03
C HIS A 107 10.76 2.53 -6.47
N VAL A 108 11.49 1.46 -6.79
CA VAL A 108 12.81 1.56 -7.41
C VAL A 108 12.73 2.38 -8.71
N ALA A 109 11.71 2.15 -9.53
CA ALA A 109 11.50 2.93 -10.74
C ALA A 109 11.21 4.40 -10.42
N LEU A 110 10.43 4.72 -9.39
CA LEU A 110 10.19 6.10 -8.96
C LEU A 110 11.46 6.78 -8.45
N ASP A 111 12.29 6.08 -7.68
CA ASP A 111 13.57 6.58 -7.17
C ASP A 111 14.56 6.83 -8.32
N GLN A 112 14.57 5.94 -9.33
CA GLN A 112 15.49 6.00 -10.47
C GLN A 112 14.99 6.82 -11.66
N ALA A 113 13.69 7.06 -11.78
CA ALA A 113 13.08 7.60 -13.01
C ALA A 113 13.65 8.97 -13.38
N LEU A 114 14.12 9.76 -12.40
CA LEU A 114 14.54 11.12 -12.66
C LEU A 114 15.63 11.58 -11.67
N PRO A 115 16.92 11.53 -12.06
CA PRO A 115 17.99 12.13 -11.28
C PRO A 115 17.68 13.61 -10.99
N GLY A 116 17.49 13.95 -9.71
CA GLY A 116 17.23 15.32 -9.26
C GLY A 116 15.75 15.77 -9.27
N TYR A 117 14.78 14.89 -9.48
CA TYR A 117 13.36 15.23 -9.28
C TYR A 117 12.89 14.86 -7.88
N HIS A 118 12.17 15.79 -7.26
CA HIS A 118 11.55 15.58 -5.95
C HIS A 118 10.11 15.09 -6.15
N ILE A 119 9.77 13.93 -5.58
CA ILE A 119 8.38 13.49 -5.47
C ILE A 119 7.68 14.44 -4.49
N ARG A 120 6.73 15.23 -5.00
CA ARG A 120 5.93 16.15 -4.20
C ARG A 120 4.60 15.49 -3.85
N ILE A 121 4.41 15.23 -2.57
CA ILE A 121 3.11 14.76 -2.06
C ILE A 121 2.30 16.00 -1.67
N LEU A 122 1.34 16.33 -2.51
CA LEU A 122 0.41 17.41 -2.25
C LEU A 122 -0.72 16.87 -1.38
N VAL A 123 -0.92 17.48 -0.21
CA VAL A 123 -2.09 17.17 0.61
C VAL A 123 -3.00 18.39 0.64
N GLU A 124 -4.19 18.21 0.08
CA GLU A 124 -5.21 19.25 0.08
C GLU A 124 -5.77 19.43 1.51
N PRO A 125 -5.80 20.67 2.04
CA PRO A 125 -6.46 20.91 3.31
C PRO A 125 -7.97 20.72 3.18
N SER A 126 -8.60 20.10 4.18
CA SER A 126 -10.04 19.80 4.23
C SER A 126 -10.93 21.06 4.22
N THR A 127 -10.37 22.25 4.44
CA THR A 127 -11.13 23.49 4.63
C THR A 127 -10.73 24.59 3.67
N GLY A 128 -10.95 24.44 2.36
CA GLY A 128 -11.19 25.50 1.35
C GLY A 128 -10.22 26.70 1.25
N ASN A 129 -9.15 26.74 2.03
CA ASN A 129 -8.18 27.81 2.12
C ASN A 129 -6.92 27.33 1.40
N LYS A 130 -6.44 28.20 0.51
CA LYS A 130 -5.29 28.03 -0.39
C LYS A 130 -4.33 26.92 0.03
N GLU A 131 -4.20 25.93 -0.85
CA GLU A 131 -3.18 24.89 -0.86
C GLU A 131 -1.89 25.33 -0.15
N SER A 132 -1.70 24.93 1.10
CA SER A 132 -0.38 24.90 1.70
C SER A 132 0.27 23.60 1.24
N ALA A 133 0.84 23.63 0.04
CA ALA A 133 1.63 22.52 -0.49
C ALA A 133 2.78 22.23 0.47
N ILE A 134 2.67 21.15 1.25
CA ILE A 134 3.81 20.63 2.00
C ILE A 134 4.69 19.94 0.97
N ASN A 135 5.72 20.66 0.52
CA ASN A 135 6.74 20.06 -0.32
C ASN A 135 7.51 19.07 0.54
N LEU A 136 7.19 17.79 0.41
CA LEU A 136 8.16 16.76 0.70
C LEU A 136 9.33 17.00 -0.24
N LYS A 137 10.42 17.52 0.31
CA LYS A 137 11.72 17.21 -0.28
C LYS A 137 11.90 15.75 0.08
N ALA A 138 12.04 14.89 -0.92
CA ALA A 138 12.79 13.67 -0.71
C ALA A 138 14.09 14.13 -0.03
N SER A 139 14.26 13.77 1.23
CA SER A 139 15.58 13.67 1.84
C SER A 139 16.40 12.69 0.99
N ASP A 140 17.67 12.52 1.32
CA ASP A 140 18.53 11.50 0.71
C ASP A 140 18.02 10.04 0.90
N ASP A 141 16.76 9.84 1.32
CA ASP A 141 16.16 8.56 1.62
C ASP A 141 15.36 8.05 0.41
N ASP A 142 15.78 6.90 -0.12
CA ASP A 142 15.14 6.26 -1.25
C ASP A 142 13.78 5.65 -0.84
N LEU A 143 12.71 5.86 -1.61
CA LEU A 143 11.37 5.42 -1.21
C LEU A 143 11.25 3.90 -1.08
N HIS A 144 12.02 3.15 -1.87
CA HIS A 144 12.02 1.69 -1.80
C HIS A 144 12.46 1.14 -0.44
N ASP A 145 13.25 1.88 0.34
CA ASP A 145 13.69 1.47 1.68
C ASP A 145 12.52 1.44 2.69
N TYR A 146 11.51 2.30 2.49
CA TYR A 146 10.35 2.36 3.37
C TYR A 146 9.29 1.28 3.07
N VAL A 147 9.35 0.61 1.91
CA VAL A 147 8.29 -0.30 1.45
C VAL A 147 8.04 -1.42 2.47
N ALA A 148 9.11 -2.05 2.98
CA ALA A 148 8.97 -3.14 3.94
C ALA A 148 8.36 -2.66 5.28
N GLU A 149 8.75 -1.48 5.75
CA GLU A 149 8.20 -0.87 6.96
C GLU A 149 6.73 -0.48 6.77
N TRP A 150 6.36 0.09 5.63
CA TRP A 150 4.97 0.45 5.31
C TRP A 150 4.08 -0.78 5.24
N ILE A 151 4.51 -1.85 4.58
CA ILE A 151 3.75 -3.11 4.57
C ILE A 151 3.56 -3.60 6.00
N TRP A 152 4.61 -3.63 6.82
CA TRP A 152 4.51 -4.08 8.20
C TRP A 152 3.50 -3.26 9.02
N ASN A 153 3.52 -1.94 8.86
CA ASN A 153 2.65 -1.04 9.60
C ASN A 153 1.21 -1.09 9.10
N PHE A 154 1.00 -0.99 7.79
CA PHE A 154 -0.32 -0.71 7.21
C PHE A 154 -1.02 -1.93 6.62
N SER A 155 -0.29 -2.93 6.14
CA SER A 155 -0.91 -4.08 5.48
C SER A 155 -1.59 -5.01 6.49
N LYS A 156 -2.73 -5.59 6.08
CA LYS A 156 -3.34 -6.73 6.76
C LYS A 156 -2.69 -8.07 6.42
N TYR A 157 -1.83 -8.09 5.40
CA TYR A 157 -1.06 -9.26 4.95
C TYR A 157 0.44 -9.12 5.27
N ALA A 158 0.75 -8.30 6.29
CA ALA A 158 2.13 -7.98 6.65
C ALA A 158 2.97 -9.25 6.93
N GLU A 159 2.38 -10.25 7.59
CA GLU A 159 3.08 -11.48 7.96
C GLU A 159 3.35 -12.37 6.74
N GLU A 160 2.55 -12.29 5.68
CA GLU A 160 2.80 -12.99 4.42
C GLU A 160 3.85 -12.30 3.55
N LEU A 161 4.00 -10.98 3.69
CA LEU A 161 4.80 -10.15 2.78
C LEU A 161 6.16 -9.73 3.35
N VAL A 162 6.31 -9.68 4.67
CA VAL A 162 7.50 -9.13 5.34
C VAL A 162 8.00 -10.06 6.44
N GLU A 163 9.32 -10.22 6.49
CA GLU A 163 10.04 -10.72 7.66
C GLU A 163 10.44 -9.54 8.54
N ARG A 164 9.93 -9.53 9.78
CA ARG A 164 10.42 -8.65 10.83
C ARG A 164 11.49 -9.37 11.63
N SER A 165 12.66 -8.76 11.76
CA SER A 165 13.70 -9.23 12.67
C SER A 165 14.11 -8.11 13.63
N GLU A 166 14.56 -8.50 14.83
CA GLU A 166 14.98 -7.56 15.86
C GLU A 166 16.34 -8.01 16.38
N ASP A 167 17.31 -7.11 16.30
CA ASP A 167 18.68 -7.36 16.74
C ASP A 167 19.18 -6.22 17.64
N LYS A 168 20.46 -6.27 18.01
CA LYS A 168 21.10 -5.27 18.88
C LYS A 168 21.18 -3.86 18.25
N TYR A 169 20.90 -3.71 16.96
CA TYR A 169 20.90 -2.44 16.22
C TYR A 169 19.51 -1.89 15.98
N GLY A 170 18.46 -2.67 16.23
CA GLY A 170 17.06 -2.23 16.18
C GLY A 170 16.15 -3.25 15.51
N VAL A 171 15.02 -2.74 15.01
CA VAL A 171 14.05 -3.54 14.23
C VAL A 171 14.36 -3.36 12.75
N SER A 172 14.43 -4.45 12.00
CA SER A 172 14.54 -4.43 10.55
C SER A 172 13.38 -5.18 9.89
N TYR A 173 13.03 -4.73 8.70
CA TYR A 173 11.95 -5.27 7.89
C TYR A 173 12.51 -5.67 6.53
N ARG A 174 12.17 -6.86 6.05
CA ARG A 174 12.60 -7.34 4.75
C ARG A 174 11.42 -7.95 4.00
N LEU A 175 11.26 -7.61 2.73
CA LEU A 175 10.30 -8.29 1.86
C LEU A 175 10.67 -9.79 1.73
N LYS A 176 9.65 -10.64 1.84
CA LYS A 176 9.76 -12.09 1.63
C LYS A 176 9.94 -12.43 0.15
#